data_AF-A0A2D4PJF6-F1
#
_entry.id   AF-A0A2D4PJF6-F1
#
_cell.length_a   1.000
_cell.length_b   1.000
_cell.length_c   1.000
_cell.angle_alpha   90.00
_cell.angle_beta   90.00
_cell.angle_gamma   90.00
#
_symmetry.space_group_name_H-M   'P 1'
#
loop_
_entity.id
_entity.type
_entity.pdbx_description
1 polymer ?
#
loop_
_entity_poly.entity_id
_entity_poly.type
_entity_poly.pdbx_seq_one_letter_code
_entity_poly.pdbx_strand_id
1 'polypeptide(L)'
;GFYSEVTRGSLANPVMSVGCIYTRLSPLLRPSHVLLFHHPSCAIHASSATLAGHNKWSKVKNVKGPKDTARSLVFQKLTMMIRFAVKEGGSNPHLNTNLANIIEVCRRKNMPKGSIETAISGAEKTKSMYHLCGIRGPGGSSLYVEILTDNLKRTSNEIRHILNKNGLVQPQECWLASLQEVGEGHASLTG
;
A
#
# COMPACT_ATOMS: atom_id res chain seq x y z
N GLY A 1 5.83 -24.25 -22.11
CA GLY A 1 7.27 -24.48 -21.94
C GLY A 1 8.02 -23.44 -22.72
N PHE A 2 8.91 -22.70 -22.07
CA PHE A 2 10.02 -22.00 -22.71
C PHE A 2 11.17 -21.94 -21.69
N TYR A 3 12.29 -22.53 -22.08
CA TYR A 3 13.51 -22.74 -21.31
C TYR A 3 14.25 -21.41 -21.06
N SER A 4 14.84 -21.22 -19.88
CA SER A 4 16.31 -21.20 -19.66
C SER A 4 16.71 -20.44 -18.37
N GLU A 5 17.37 -21.17 -17.48
CA GLU A 5 18.35 -20.67 -16.51
C GLU A 5 19.56 -20.07 -17.23
N VAL A 6 20.23 -19.05 -16.67
CA VAL A 6 21.70 -18.85 -16.69
C VAL A 6 22.13 -17.92 -15.53
N THR A 7 22.74 -18.57 -14.53
CA THR A 7 23.93 -18.26 -13.69
C THR A 7 24.29 -16.88 -13.09
N ARG A 8 24.79 -17.03 -11.86
CA ARG A 8 25.54 -16.19 -10.91
C ARG A 8 26.68 -15.32 -11.46
N GLY A 9 26.94 -14.22 -10.76
CA GLY A 9 28.23 -13.51 -10.63
C GLY A 9 28.02 -12.27 -9.75
N SER A 10 28.28 -12.30 -8.44
CA SER A 10 29.58 -12.08 -7.75
C SER A 10 30.30 -10.81 -8.21
N LEU A 11 30.52 -9.88 -7.25
CA LEU A 11 31.62 -8.93 -7.06
C LEU A 11 31.04 -7.72 -6.29
N ALA A 12 31.23 -7.60 -4.98
CA ALA A 12 32.45 -7.22 -4.25
C ALA A 12 32.31 -5.77 -3.73
N ASN A 13 32.36 -5.65 -2.40
CA ASN A 13 32.28 -4.42 -1.63
C ASN A 13 33.50 -3.52 -1.88
N PRO A 14 33.37 -2.18 -1.89
CA PRO A 14 34.54 -1.29 -1.91
C PRO A 14 35.14 -1.15 -0.52
N VAL A 15 36.39 -1.60 -0.39
CA VAL A 15 37.28 -1.38 0.77
C VAL A 15 37.76 0.07 0.77
N MET A 16 37.70 0.69 1.95
CA MET A 16 38.24 2.02 2.23
C MET A 16 39.77 2.05 2.04
N SER A 17 40.27 3.03 1.29
CA SER A 17 41.71 3.26 1.12
C SER A 17 42.21 4.23 2.21
N VAL A 18 43.19 3.77 2.97
CA VAL A 18 43.82 4.44 4.12
C VAL A 18 45.07 5.20 3.65
N GLY A 19 45.14 6.49 4.00
CA GLY A 19 46.29 7.09 4.70
C GLY A 19 47.65 7.16 4.00
N CYS A 20 47.96 8.37 3.55
CA CYS A 20 49.26 8.96 3.23
C CYS A 20 50.39 8.66 4.26
N ILE A 21 51.61 8.35 3.80
CA ILE A 21 52.85 8.55 4.56
C ILE A 21 53.88 9.26 3.68
N TYR A 22 54.37 10.38 4.24
CA TYR A 22 55.40 11.29 3.76
C TYR A 22 56.73 10.62 3.42
N THR A 23 57.41 11.10 2.39
CA THR A 23 58.85 11.41 2.50
C THR A 23 59.23 12.68 1.76
N ARG A 24 60.10 13.41 2.44
CA ARG A 24 60.56 14.78 2.28
C ARG A 24 61.92 14.72 1.61
N LEU A 25 62.14 15.43 0.50
CA LEU A 25 63.48 15.92 0.14
C LEU A 25 63.40 17.07 -0.87
N SER A 26 63.83 18.25 -0.44
CA SER A 26 64.40 19.30 -1.29
C SER A 26 65.91 19.30 -1.02
N PRO A 27 66.80 19.85 -1.89
CA PRO A 27 66.86 21.31 -2.03
C PRO A 27 67.52 21.92 -3.30
N LEU A 28 67.39 23.26 -3.38
CA LEU A 28 68.27 24.31 -3.96
C LEU A 28 68.14 24.82 -5.43
N LEU A 29 67.70 26.10 -5.52
CA LEU A 29 68.25 27.29 -6.23
C LEU A 29 68.44 27.22 -7.78
N ARG A 30 68.05 28.19 -8.63
CA ARG A 30 67.94 29.69 -8.56
C ARG A 30 67.06 30.23 -9.74
N PRO A 31 66.80 31.56 -9.84
CA PRO A 31 65.57 32.15 -10.39
C PRO A 31 65.74 32.79 -11.78
N SER A 32 64.63 32.95 -12.50
CA SER A 32 64.41 34.06 -13.42
C SER A 32 62.94 34.10 -13.89
N HIS A 33 62.24 35.16 -13.46
CA HIS A 33 61.02 35.74 -14.04
C HIS A 33 60.30 34.96 -15.15
N VAL A 34 59.16 34.33 -14.82
CA VAL A 34 58.00 34.29 -15.73
C VAL A 34 56.74 34.35 -14.86
N LEU A 35 56.01 35.47 -14.93
CA LEU A 35 54.64 35.56 -14.42
C LEU A 35 53.75 34.71 -15.32
N LEU A 36 53.39 33.50 -14.89
CA LEU A 36 52.30 32.74 -15.50
C LEU A 36 51.09 32.77 -14.58
N PHE A 37 50.06 33.47 -15.04
CA PHE A 37 48.71 33.49 -14.50
C PHE A 37 48.21 32.07 -14.23
N HIS A 38 47.99 31.75 -12.95
CA HIS A 38 47.22 30.57 -12.53
C HIS A 38 45.77 30.76 -13.01
N HIS A 39 45.43 30.20 -14.16
CA HIS A 39 44.03 29.90 -14.46
C HIS A 39 43.66 28.67 -13.61
N PRO A 40 42.59 28.70 -12.80
CA PRO A 40 42.08 27.49 -12.19
C PRO A 40 41.55 26.62 -13.33
N SER A 41 42.29 25.58 -13.68
CA SER A 41 41.78 24.53 -14.56
C SER A 41 40.69 23.79 -13.79
N CYS A 42 39.43 24.22 -13.94
CA CYS A 42 38.28 23.42 -13.54
C CYS A 42 38.30 22.14 -14.38
N ALA A 43 38.82 21.05 -13.81
CA ALA A 43 38.68 19.72 -14.40
C ALA A 43 37.19 19.36 -14.40
N ILE A 44 36.53 19.50 -15.55
CA ILE A 44 35.16 19.04 -15.74
C ILE A 44 35.19 17.51 -15.71
N HIS A 45 34.73 16.95 -14.60
CA HIS A 45 34.55 15.51 -14.46
C HIS A 45 33.37 15.08 -15.36
N ALA A 46 33.67 14.71 -16.60
CA ALA A 46 32.68 14.21 -17.55
C ALA A 46 32.36 12.74 -17.24
N SER A 47 31.51 12.49 -16.24
CA SER A 47 30.85 11.19 -16.14
C SER A 47 29.92 11.04 -17.34
N SER A 48 30.03 9.94 -18.10
CA SER A 48 29.07 9.62 -19.16
C SER A 48 27.66 9.65 -18.57
N ALA A 49 26.85 10.63 -18.99
CA ALA A 49 25.46 10.72 -18.61
C ALA A 49 24.72 9.56 -19.28
N THR A 50 24.60 8.42 -18.59
CA THR A 50 23.68 7.38 -19.02
C THR A 50 22.28 7.95 -18.97
N LEU A 51 21.74 8.31 -20.13
CA LEU A 51 20.40 8.86 -20.26
C LEU A 51 19.41 7.81 -19.73
N ALA A 52 18.72 8.09 -18.62
CA ALA A 52 17.53 7.34 -18.24
C ALA A 52 16.55 7.38 -19.42
N GLY A 53 16.20 6.23 -19.99
CA GLY A 53 15.49 6.11 -21.27
C GLY A 53 14.29 7.06 -21.44
N HIS A 54 14.12 7.54 -22.67
CA HIS A 54 13.25 8.63 -23.12
C HIS A 54 11.73 8.38 -23.05
N ASN A 55 11.26 7.43 -22.24
CA ASN A 55 9.83 7.04 -22.19
C ASN A 55 9.14 7.64 -20.95
N LYS A 56 8.84 8.94 -21.03
CA LYS A 56 8.07 9.68 -20.02
C LYS A 56 6.77 8.97 -19.66
N TRP A 57 6.08 8.39 -20.65
CA TRP A 57 4.80 7.70 -20.44
C TRP A 57 4.96 6.47 -19.56
N SER A 58 5.94 5.60 -19.82
CA SER A 58 6.18 4.41 -18.99
C SER A 58 6.51 4.75 -17.54
N LYS A 59 7.30 5.81 -17.31
CA LYS A 59 7.62 6.26 -15.95
C LYS A 59 6.39 6.81 -15.23
N VAL A 60 5.57 7.62 -15.91
CA VAL A 60 4.32 8.15 -15.35
C VAL A 60 3.33 7.02 -15.08
N LYS A 61 3.18 6.05 -15.99
CA LYS A 61 2.30 4.88 -15.82
C LYS A 61 2.69 4.05 -14.61
N ASN A 62 3.97 3.72 -14.45
CA ASN A 62 4.45 2.92 -13.33
C ASN A 62 4.25 3.61 -11.97
N VAL A 63 4.29 4.94 -11.93
CA VAL A 63 4.06 5.71 -10.70
C VAL A 63 2.57 5.94 -10.45
N LYS A 64 1.79 6.28 -11.48
CA LYS A 64 0.37 6.66 -11.37
C LYS A 64 -0.54 5.45 -11.24
N GLY A 65 -0.29 4.37 -11.99
CA GLY A 65 -1.13 3.17 -11.99
C GLY A 65 -1.37 2.59 -10.60
N PRO A 66 -0.31 2.21 -9.84
CA PRO A 66 -0.47 1.67 -8.50
C PRO A 66 -1.13 2.65 -7.53
N LYS A 67 -0.85 3.96 -7.66
CA LYS A 67 -1.45 5.01 -6.82
C LYS A 67 -2.96 5.16 -7.08
N ASP A 68 -3.36 5.15 -8.35
CA ASP A 68 -4.76 5.26 -8.73
C ASP A 68 -5.54 4.00 -8.30
N THR A 69 -4.94 2.82 -8.41
CA THR A 69 -5.52 1.57 -7.88
C THR A 69 -5.66 1.60 -6.36
N ALA A 70 -4.64 2.04 -5.63
CA ALA A 70 -4.73 2.14 -4.18
C ALA A 70 -5.83 3.14 -3.75
N ARG A 71 -5.93 4.28 -4.45
CA ARG A 71 -6.97 5.28 -4.20
C ARG A 71 -8.38 4.75 -4.50
N SER A 72 -8.57 4.07 -5.63
CA SER A 72 -9.88 3.54 -6.00
C SER A 72 -10.36 2.48 -5.02
N LEU A 73 -9.47 1.63 -4.51
CA LEU A 73 -9.79 0.65 -3.46
C LEU A 73 -10.28 1.32 -2.16
N VAL A 74 -9.65 2.43 -1.75
CA VAL A 74 -10.10 3.20 -0.57
C VAL A 74 -11.50 3.76 -0.80
N PHE A 75 -11.78 4.30 -1.98
CA PHE A 75 -13.10 4.84 -2.31
C PHE A 75 -14.19 3.78 -2.37
N GLN A 76 -13.87 2.59 -2.88
CA GLN A 76 -14.79 1.45 -2.88
C GLN A 76 -15.14 1.03 -1.45
N LYS A 77 -14.13 0.92 -0.56
CA LYS A 77 -14.35 0.59 0.86
C LYS A 77 -15.26 1.61 1.55
N LEU A 78 -14.97 2.90 1.40
CA LEU A 78 -15.78 3.97 1.98
C LEU A 78 -17.22 3.97 1.44
N THR A 79 -17.40 3.69 0.14
CA THR A 79 -18.73 3.57 -0.47
C THR A 79 -19.53 2.43 0.16
N MET A 80 -18.90 1.28 0.42
CA MET A 80 -19.58 0.16 1.09
C MET A 80 -19.91 0.48 2.55
N MET A 81 -19.02 1.17 3.27
CA MET A 81 -19.28 1.62 4.64
C MET A 81 -20.46 2.60 4.72
N ILE A 82 -20.56 3.56 3.79
CA ILE A 82 -21.72 4.46 3.70
C ILE A 82 -23.00 3.64 3.52
N ARG A 83 -23.02 2.72 2.56
CA ARG A 83 -24.22 1.89 2.29
C ARG A 83 -24.62 1.05 3.49
N PHE A 84 -23.65 0.53 4.23
CA PHE A 84 -23.91 -0.22 5.46
C PHE A 84 -24.47 0.69 6.56
N ALA A 85 -23.84 1.83 6.85
CA ALA A 85 -24.32 2.76 7.87
C ALA A 85 -25.72 3.30 7.57
N VAL A 86 -26.05 3.57 6.29
CA VAL A 86 -27.39 3.99 5.88
C VAL A 86 -28.42 2.88 6.09
N LYS A 87 -28.04 1.62 5.89
CA LYS A 87 -28.92 0.48 6.13
C LYS A 87 -29.22 0.29 7.61
N GLU A 88 -28.25 0.52 8.49
CA GLU A 88 -28.40 0.37 9.94
C GLU A 88 -29.17 1.54 10.58
N GLY A 89 -28.88 2.79 10.19
CA GLY A 89 -29.38 3.98 10.89
C GLY A 89 -30.09 5.02 10.01
N GLY A 90 -30.42 4.68 8.77
CA GLY A 90 -31.09 5.57 7.82
C GLY A 90 -30.15 6.54 7.08
N SER A 91 -30.70 7.23 6.08
CA SER A 91 -29.97 8.08 5.12
C SER A 91 -29.61 9.48 5.63
N ASN A 92 -30.14 9.89 6.79
CA ASN A 92 -29.97 11.23 7.34
C ASN A 92 -28.71 11.32 8.23
N PRO A 93 -27.67 12.10 7.84
CA PRO A 93 -26.42 12.19 8.59
C PRO A 93 -26.55 12.91 9.94
N HIS A 94 -27.60 13.72 10.13
CA HIS A 94 -27.86 14.38 11.42
C HIS A 94 -28.43 13.45 12.48
N LEU A 95 -29.12 12.38 12.05
CA LEU A 95 -29.75 11.41 12.94
C LEU A 95 -28.83 10.20 13.19
N ASN A 96 -27.90 9.93 12.27
CA ASN A 96 -27.00 8.80 12.31
C ASN A 96 -25.54 9.26 12.48
N THR A 97 -25.03 9.18 13.71
CA THR A 97 -23.65 9.58 14.05
C THR A 97 -22.60 8.73 13.34
N ASN A 98 -22.86 7.45 13.11
CA ASN A 98 -21.95 6.57 12.36
C ASN A 98 -21.79 7.04 10.91
N LEU A 99 -22.91 7.37 10.24
CA LEU A 99 -22.88 7.94 8.90
C LEU A 99 -22.13 9.27 8.85
N ALA A 100 -22.34 10.17 9.82
CA ALA A 100 -21.62 11.43 9.91
C ALA A 100 -20.10 11.23 10.01
N ASN A 101 -19.64 10.34 10.89
CA ASN A 101 -18.22 10.01 11.06
C ASN A 101 -17.60 9.47 9.76
N ILE A 102 -18.31 8.59 9.06
CA ILE A 102 -17.85 8.04 7.77
C ILE A 102 -17.75 9.15 6.71
N ILE A 103 -18.73 10.07 6.63
CA ILE A 103 -18.71 11.20 5.70
C ILE A 103 -17.49 12.10 5.97
N GLU A 104 -17.12 12.32 7.23
CA GLU A 104 -15.92 13.06 7.58
C GLU A 104 -14.63 12.35 7.12
N VAL A 105 -14.56 11.03 7.28
CA VAL A 105 -13.45 10.22 6.74
C VAL A 105 -13.37 10.35 5.21
N CYS A 106 -14.50 10.32 4.51
CA CYS A 106 -14.57 10.51 3.06
C CYS A 106 -14.02 11.87 2.63
N ARG A 107 -14.40 12.94 3.34
CA ARG A 107 -13.88 14.30 3.10
C ARG A 107 -12.37 14.38 3.33
N ARG A 108 -11.87 13.76 4.41
CA ARG A 108 -10.41 13.66 4.68
C ARG A 108 -9.64 12.90 3.60
N LYS A 109 -10.27 11.93 2.92
CA LYS A 109 -9.68 11.19 1.80
C LYS A 109 -9.91 11.85 0.43
N ASN A 110 -10.40 13.08 0.40
CA ASN A 110 -10.71 13.83 -0.83
C ASN A 110 -11.64 13.05 -1.77
N MET A 111 -12.64 12.37 -1.21
CA MET A 111 -13.70 11.73 -1.98
C MET A 111 -14.66 12.82 -2.52
N PRO A 112 -15.05 12.82 -3.81
CA PRO A 112 -15.97 13.81 -4.37
C PRO A 112 -17.35 13.75 -3.71
N LYS A 113 -17.96 14.92 -3.46
CA LYS A 113 -19.30 15.04 -2.83
C LYS A 113 -20.38 14.26 -3.58
N GLY A 114 -20.42 14.37 -4.92
CA GLY A 114 -21.38 13.63 -5.74
C GLY A 114 -21.26 12.09 -5.63
N SER A 115 -20.07 11.56 -5.30
CA SER A 115 -19.90 10.13 -5.05
C SER A 115 -20.47 9.72 -3.70
N ILE A 116 -20.42 10.60 -2.69
CA ILE A 116 -20.98 10.37 -1.36
C ILE A 116 -22.51 10.39 -1.45
N GLU A 117 -23.08 11.39 -2.12
CA GLU A 117 -24.53 11.52 -2.31
C GLU A 117 -25.12 10.35 -3.11
N THR A 118 -24.45 9.92 -4.17
CA THR A 118 -24.82 8.70 -4.93
C THR A 118 -24.76 7.44 -4.06
N ALA A 119 -23.78 7.34 -3.15
CA ALA A 119 -23.66 6.22 -2.23
C ALA A 119 -24.80 6.18 -1.21
N ILE A 120 -25.23 7.34 -0.69
CA ILE A 120 -26.33 7.47 0.29
C ILE A 120 -27.66 7.13 -0.39
N SER A 121 -27.99 7.79 -1.51
CA SER A 121 -29.24 7.57 -2.26
C SER A 121 -29.35 6.17 -2.87
N GLY A 122 -28.23 5.55 -3.24
CA GLY A 122 -28.18 4.20 -3.80
C GLY A 122 -28.20 3.07 -2.76
N ALA A 123 -28.14 3.39 -1.46
CA ALA A 123 -28.03 2.40 -0.39
C ALA A 123 -29.30 1.54 -0.27
N GLU A 124 -30.49 2.13 -0.40
CA GLU A 124 -31.78 1.44 -0.25
C GLU A 124 -32.00 0.31 -1.27
N LYS A 125 -31.41 0.44 -2.46
CA LYS A 125 -31.58 -0.52 -3.57
C LYS A 125 -30.65 -1.72 -3.47
N THR A 126 -29.59 -1.64 -2.66
CA THR A 126 -28.51 -2.62 -2.66
C THR A 126 -28.55 -3.46 -1.39
N LYS A 127 -28.60 -4.78 -1.53
CA LYS A 127 -28.53 -5.70 -0.38
C LYS A 127 -27.08 -5.82 0.11
N SER A 128 -26.61 -4.83 0.89
CA SER A 128 -25.35 -4.94 1.62
C SER A 128 -25.50 -5.91 2.79
N MET A 129 -24.56 -6.83 2.93
CA MET A 129 -24.52 -7.85 3.98
C MET A 129 -23.19 -7.74 4.72
N TYR A 130 -23.27 -7.81 6.05
CA TYR A 130 -22.11 -7.87 6.94
C TYR A 130 -21.92 -9.30 7.43
N HIS A 131 -20.69 -9.80 7.36
CA HIS A 131 -20.32 -11.11 7.87
C HIS A 131 -18.99 -11.01 8.61
N LEU A 132 -18.89 -11.72 9.73
CA LEU A 132 -17.62 -11.95 10.40
C LEU A 132 -17.20 -13.39 10.19
N CYS A 133 -15.99 -13.58 9.69
CA CYS A 133 -15.44 -14.91 9.48
C CYS A 133 -14.12 -15.09 10.22
N GLY A 134 -14.03 -16.14 11.05
CA GLY A 134 -12.78 -16.63 11.63
C GLY A 134 -11.95 -17.43 10.62
N ILE A 135 -10.66 -17.16 10.49
CA ILE A 135 -9.75 -17.84 9.56
C ILE A 135 -8.56 -18.36 10.36
N ARG A 136 -8.17 -19.60 10.10
CA ARG A 136 -7.01 -20.21 10.73
C ARG A 136 -5.80 -20.15 9.81
N GLY A 137 -4.70 -19.64 10.34
CA GLY A 137 -3.42 -19.56 9.65
C GLY A 137 -2.48 -20.72 9.98
N PRO A 138 -1.38 -20.85 9.22
CA PRO A 138 -0.31 -21.78 9.54
C PRO A 138 0.25 -21.47 10.93
N GLY A 139 0.66 -22.50 11.66
CA GLY A 139 1.17 -22.36 13.02
C GLY A 139 0.08 -22.10 14.09
N GLY A 140 -1.20 -22.29 13.76
CA GLY A 140 -2.29 -22.20 14.74
C GLY A 140 -2.77 -20.78 15.05
N SER A 141 -2.36 -19.79 14.25
CA SER A 141 -2.88 -18.42 14.35
C SER A 141 -4.36 -18.33 13.95
N SER A 142 -5.10 -17.41 14.55
CA SER A 142 -6.51 -17.13 14.25
C SER A 142 -6.70 -15.67 13.85
N LEU A 143 -7.46 -15.43 12.79
CA LEU A 143 -7.76 -14.12 12.23
C LEU A 143 -9.26 -13.93 12.18
N TYR A 144 -9.76 -12.73 12.44
CA TYR A 144 -11.14 -12.35 12.14
C TYR A 144 -11.16 -11.44 10.92
N VAL A 145 -12.02 -11.77 9.97
CA VAL A 145 -12.20 -11.01 8.73
C VAL A 145 -13.63 -10.50 8.70
N GLU A 146 -13.74 -9.17 8.77
CA GLU A 146 -14.97 -8.44 8.55
C GLU A 146 -15.21 -8.30 7.05
N ILE A 147 -16.39 -8.72 6.59
CA ILE A 147 -16.75 -8.79 5.19
C ILE A 147 -18.02 -7.96 4.98
N LEU A 148 -17.88 -6.89 4.21
CA LEU A 148 -19.00 -6.13 3.67
C LEU A 148 -19.14 -6.49 2.20
N THR A 149 -20.24 -7.13 1.83
CA THR A 149 -20.47 -7.57 0.45
C THR A 149 -21.91 -7.38 0.01
N ASP A 150 -22.09 -7.23 -1.30
CA ASP A 150 -23.39 -7.27 -1.99
C ASP A 150 -23.77 -8.70 -2.39
N ASN A 151 -22.79 -9.59 -2.56
CA ASN A 151 -23.00 -10.96 -3.01
C ASN A 151 -22.07 -11.96 -2.29
N LEU A 152 -22.66 -12.68 -1.35
CA LEU A 152 -21.97 -13.70 -0.56
C LEU A 152 -21.31 -14.80 -1.38
N LYS A 153 -21.97 -15.31 -2.42
CA LYS A 153 -21.47 -16.46 -3.19
C LYS A 153 -20.19 -16.08 -3.93
N ARG A 154 -20.15 -14.87 -4.51
CA ARG A 154 -18.97 -14.34 -5.19
C ARG A 154 -17.83 -14.15 -4.20
N THR A 155 -18.08 -13.44 -3.11
CA THR A 155 -17.07 -13.12 -2.10
C THR A 155 -16.53 -14.36 -1.39
N SER A 156 -17.39 -15.36 -1.12
CA SER A 156 -16.95 -16.62 -0.52
C SER A 156 -15.97 -17.38 -1.41
N ASN A 157 -16.23 -17.43 -2.71
CA ASN A 157 -15.33 -18.06 -3.67
C ASN A 157 -14.00 -17.30 -3.80
N GLU A 158 -14.06 -15.96 -3.86
CA GLU A 158 -12.86 -15.11 -3.90
C GLU A 158 -11.99 -15.30 -2.64
N ILE A 159 -12.61 -15.33 -1.45
CA ILE A 159 -11.90 -15.56 -0.19
C ILE A 159 -11.29 -16.95 -0.17
N ARG A 160 -12.04 -18.01 -0.52
CA ARG A 160 -11.48 -19.37 -0.62
C ARG A 160 -10.27 -19.44 -1.55
N HIS A 161 -10.33 -18.76 -2.69
CA HIS A 161 -9.20 -18.70 -3.62
C HIS A 161 -7.97 -18.03 -2.97
N ILE A 162 -8.16 -16.90 -2.29
CA ILE A 162 -7.09 -16.19 -1.57
C ILE A 162 -6.51 -17.04 -0.44
N LEU A 163 -7.36 -17.73 0.33
CA LEU A 163 -6.91 -18.58 1.44
C LEU A 163 -6.11 -19.78 0.95
N ASN A 164 -6.59 -20.48 -0.07
CA ASN A 164 -5.90 -21.62 -0.67
C ASN A 164 -4.53 -21.23 -1.22
N LYS A 165 -4.41 -20.05 -1.85
CA LYS A 165 -3.13 -19.54 -2.35
C LYS A 165 -2.09 -19.30 -1.24
N ASN A 166 -2.54 -19.00 -0.02
CA ASN A 166 -1.69 -18.68 1.13
C ASN A 166 -1.60 -19.81 2.17
N GLY A 167 -2.18 -20.99 1.89
CA GLY A 167 -2.20 -22.11 2.84
C GLY A 167 -3.02 -21.86 4.11
N LEU A 168 -4.01 -20.97 4.03
CA LEU A 168 -4.93 -20.65 5.12
C LEU A 168 -6.18 -21.52 5.03
N VAL A 169 -6.78 -21.88 6.16
CA VAL A 169 -7.98 -22.73 6.22
C VAL A 169 -9.11 -21.97 6.89
N GLN A 170 -10.29 -22.05 6.28
CA GLN A 170 -11.53 -21.50 6.83
C GLN A 170 -12.32 -22.63 7.53
N PRO A 171 -12.82 -22.43 8.77
CA PRO A 171 -13.76 -23.36 9.42
C PRO A 171 -15.08 -23.43 8.64
N GLN A 172 -15.76 -24.57 8.69
CA GLN A 172 -16.97 -24.81 7.89
C GLN A 172 -18.14 -23.87 8.27
N GLU A 173 -18.24 -23.44 9.53
CA GLU A 173 -19.30 -22.52 10.00
C GLU A 173 -19.10 -21.02 9.67
N CYS A 174 -18.01 -20.62 9.00
CA CYS A 174 -17.71 -19.19 8.78
C CYS A 174 -18.78 -18.37 8.05
N TRP A 175 -19.69 -19.05 7.34
CA TRP A 175 -20.77 -18.44 6.58
C TRP A 175 -22.15 -18.64 7.21
N LEU A 176 -22.22 -19.45 8.28
CA LEU A 176 -23.45 -19.72 9.03
C LEU A 176 -23.60 -18.77 10.22
N ALA A 177 -22.51 -18.17 10.69
CA ALA A 177 -22.53 -17.11 11.70
C ALA A 177 -22.96 -15.77 11.07
N SER A 178 -24.26 -15.60 10.81
CA SER A 178 -24.85 -14.28 10.96
C SER A 178 -24.75 -13.95 12.45
N LEU A 179 -23.78 -13.13 12.83
CA LEU A 179 -23.73 -12.59 14.19
C LEU A 179 -24.99 -11.75 14.38
N GLN A 180 -26.00 -12.35 14.99
CA GLN A 180 -26.98 -11.61 15.74
C GLN A 180 -26.21 -10.92 16.88
N GLU A 181 -26.42 -9.62 17.01
CA GLU A 181 -25.72 -8.73 17.92
C GLU A 181 -25.43 -9.39 19.28
N VAL A 182 -24.15 -9.50 19.62
CA VAL A 182 -23.78 -9.54 21.04
C VAL A 182 -23.97 -8.11 21.52
N GLY A 183 -25.17 -7.81 22.00
CA GLY A 183 -25.40 -6.64 22.84
C GLY A 183 -24.36 -6.67 23.95
N GLU A 184 -23.76 -5.51 24.22
CA GLU A 184 -22.79 -5.32 25.30
C GLU A 184 -23.40 -5.81 26.62
N GLY A 185 -23.05 -7.04 26.99
CA GLY A 185 -23.42 -7.69 28.22
C GLY A 185 -22.17 -8.37 28.75
N HIS A 186 -21.67 -7.88 29.87
CA HIS A 186 -20.55 -8.42 30.64
C HIS A 186 -20.48 -9.95 30.58
N ALA A 187 -19.46 -10.50 29.91
CA ALA A 187 -19.10 -11.90 30.07
C ALA A 187 -18.23 -12.04 31.32
N SER A 188 -18.87 -12.33 32.45
CA SER A 188 -18.19 -12.92 33.61
C SER A 188 -17.77 -14.35 33.23
N LEU A 189 -16.46 -14.60 33.25
CA LEU A 189 -15.89 -15.94 33.14
C LEU A 189 -16.20 -16.72 34.43
N THR A 190 -17.03 -17.75 34.33
CA THR A 190 -17.14 -18.80 35.34
C THR A 190 -17.29 -20.16 34.66
N GLY A 191 -16.40 -21.10 35.01
CA GLY A 191 -16.53 -22.54 34.78
C GLY A 191 -15.61 -23.10 33.72
#